data_AF-A0A8S1P8G9-F1
#
_entry.id   AF-A0A8S1P8G9-F1
#
_cell.length_a   1.000
_cell.length_b   1.000
_cell.length_c   1.000
_cell.angle_alpha   90.00
_cell.angle_beta   90.00
_cell.angle_gamma   90.00
#
_symmetry.space_group_name_H-M   'P 1'
#
loop_
_entity.id
_entity.type
_entity.pdbx_description
1 polymer ?
#
loop_
_entity_poly.entity_id
_entity_poly.type
_entity_poly.pdbx_seq_one_letter_code
_entity_poly.pdbx_strand_id
1 'polypeptide(L)'
;MASYVANSVLNDSIRQFKSNQNDSKQKIDWDDFNYPPLIKVIHYNIEEVQPEYRLVVRSLWLSSILIFAYTLLNIIDNSVQAGYGLDGIRILYSFMFLFSFNPIQFFIFYRGYKGVVSDPYLLVLYKWVQIILILCWITFSIIDILGFNGFVALSFLFEFLPFCGVLALFEDIIFLLIVFLSGFALFRIWNIKE
;
A
#
# COMPACT_ATOMS: atom_id res chain seq x y z
N MET A 1 -58.19 5.27 -4.48
CA MET A 1 -57.72 5.23 -3.07
C MET A 1 -56.75 4.08 -2.81
N ALA A 2 -57.06 2.82 -3.17
CA ALA A 2 -56.18 1.67 -2.92
C ALA A 2 -54.76 1.79 -3.52
N SER A 3 -54.59 2.37 -4.71
CA SER A 3 -53.27 2.55 -5.34
C SER A 3 -52.38 3.58 -4.65
N TYR A 4 -52.98 4.60 -4.01
CA TYR A 4 -52.25 5.63 -3.29
C TYR A 4 -51.68 5.10 -1.97
N VAL A 5 -52.47 4.27 -1.28
CA VAL A 5 -52.06 3.60 -0.04
C VAL A 5 -51.00 2.53 -0.29
N ALA A 6 -51.11 1.79 -1.40
CA ALA A 6 -50.08 0.82 -1.79
C ALA A 6 -48.73 1.50 -2.07
N ASN A 7 -48.73 2.64 -2.77
CA ASN A 7 -47.51 3.39 -3.09
C ASN A 7 -46.86 4.05 -1.85
N SER A 8 -47.65 4.48 -0.86
CA SER A 8 -47.10 5.05 0.37
C SER A 8 -46.40 3.98 1.23
N VAL A 9 -47.04 2.81 1.40
CA VAL A 9 -46.47 1.69 2.15
C VAL A 9 -45.18 1.16 1.51
N LEU A 10 -45.13 1.11 0.18
CA LEU A 10 -43.93 0.72 -0.57
C LEU A 10 -42.79 1.73 -0.41
N ASN A 11 -43.10 3.03 -0.45
CA ASN A 11 -42.08 4.07 -0.23
C ASN A 11 -41.56 4.09 1.20
N ASP A 12 -42.41 3.87 2.19
CA ASP A 12 -42.00 3.83 3.60
C ASP A 12 -41.14 2.60 3.90
N SER A 13 -41.48 1.44 3.33
CA SER A 13 -40.65 0.24 3.45
C SER A 13 -39.31 0.37 2.71
N ILE A 14 -39.26 1.01 1.53
CA ILE A 14 -37.99 1.35 0.85
C ILE A 14 -37.16 2.33 1.68
N ARG A 15 -37.78 3.34 2.30
CA ARG A 15 -37.09 4.29 3.18
C ARG A 15 -36.54 3.61 4.43
N GLN A 16 -37.30 2.71 5.04
CA GLN A 16 -36.89 1.94 6.22
C GLN A 16 -35.78 0.95 5.87
N PHE A 17 -35.81 0.35 4.67
CA PHE A 17 -34.72 -0.50 4.19
C PHE A 17 -33.43 0.31 3.95
N LYS A 18 -33.55 1.51 3.38
CA LYS A 18 -32.42 2.45 3.20
C LYS A 18 -31.89 2.99 4.52
N SER A 19 -32.75 3.29 5.50
CA SER A 19 -32.31 3.74 6.82
C SER A 19 -31.60 2.63 7.58
N ASN A 20 -32.14 1.40 7.56
CA ASN A 20 -31.52 0.25 8.20
C ASN A 20 -30.19 -0.15 7.54
N GLN A 21 -30.02 0.06 6.23
CA GLN A 21 -28.72 -0.12 5.56
C GLN A 21 -27.69 0.93 5.96
N ASN A 22 -28.11 2.17 6.19
CA ASN A 22 -27.23 3.24 6.67
C ASN A 22 -26.86 3.09 8.15
N ASP A 23 -27.76 2.57 8.98
CA ASP A 23 -27.52 2.26 10.40
C ASP A 23 -26.70 0.97 10.58
N SER A 24 -26.66 0.09 9.57
CA SER A 24 -25.71 -1.04 9.51
C SER A 24 -24.33 -0.64 8.99
N LYS A 25 -23.85 0.59 9.25
CA LYS A 25 -22.40 0.79 9.32
C LYS A 25 -21.91 -0.13 10.44
N GLN A 26 -21.38 -1.29 10.06
CA GLN A 26 -20.75 -2.24 10.99
C GLN A 26 -19.88 -1.43 11.95
N LYS A 27 -20.21 -1.48 13.24
CA LYS A 27 -19.48 -0.77 14.27
C LYS A 27 -18.11 -1.43 14.38
N ILE A 28 -17.10 -0.78 13.82
CA ILE A 28 -15.73 -1.29 13.77
C ILE A 28 -15.16 -1.28 15.17
N ASP A 29 -14.63 -2.42 15.59
CA ASP A 29 -13.99 -2.58 16.88
C ASP A 29 -12.50 -2.20 16.79
N TRP A 30 -12.22 -0.91 16.97
CA TRP A 30 -10.86 -0.36 16.88
C TRP A 30 -9.92 -0.88 17.97
N ASP A 31 -10.45 -1.54 19.01
CA ASP A 31 -9.67 -2.11 20.11
C ASP A 31 -9.24 -3.57 19.82
N ASP A 32 -9.73 -4.20 18.74
CA ASP A 32 -9.25 -5.50 18.27
C ASP A 32 -7.92 -5.36 17.50
N PHE A 33 -6.83 -5.28 18.26
CA PHE A 33 -5.47 -5.27 17.70
C PHE A 33 -5.11 -6.67 17.16
N ASN A 34 -5.09 -6.82 15.84
CA ASN A 34 -4.95 -8.10 15.17
C ASN A 34 -3.83 -8.15 14.10
N TYR A 35 -3.21 -7.01 13.76
CA TYR A 35 -2.21 -6.91 12.69
C TYR A 35 -0.98 -6.08 13.10
N PRO A 36 0.25 -6.38 12.62
CA PRO A 36 0.64 -7.61 11.91
C PRO A 36 0.44 -8.87 12.78
N PRO A 37 0.24 -10.07 12.21
CA PRO A 37 -0.22 -11.24 12.96
C PRO A 37 0.61 -11.61 14.21
N LEU A 38 1.91 -11.34 14.17
CA LEU A 38 2.84 -11.69 15.25
C LEU A 38 2.90 -10.63 16.38
N ILE A 39 2.71 -9.36 16.04
CA ILE A 39 2.92 -8.24 16.99
C ILE A 39 1.60 -7.60 17.41
N LYS A 40 0.57 -7.66 16.55
CA LYS A 40 -0.79 -7.20 16.82
C LYS A 40 -0.82 -5.76 17.34
N VAL A 41 -0.34 -4.83 16.52
CA VAL A 41 -0.16 -3.41 16.87
C VAL A 41 -1.34 -2.55 16.44
N ILE A 42 -2.05 -2.94 15.38
CA ILE A 42 -3.19 -2.21 14.82
C ILE A 42 -4.37 -3.16 14.59
N HIS A 43 -5.56 -2.58 14.52
CA HIS A 43 -6.74 -3.23 13.96
C HIS A 43 -6.69 -3.18 12.43
N TYR A 44 -6.87 -4.32 11.78
CA TYR A 44 -7.05 -4.44 10.34
C TYR A 44 -7.96 -5.63 10.01
N ASN A 45 -9.20 -5.33 9.62
CA ASN A 45 -10.12 -6.32 9.05
C ASN A 45 -10.71 -5.81 7.73
N ILE A 46 -10.49 -6.56 6.65
CA ILE A 46 -10.96 -6.18 5.31
C ILE A 46 -12.46 -6.40 5.13
N GLU A 47 -13.06 -7.34 5.88
CA GLU A 47 -14.49 -7.64 5.77
C GLU A 47 -15.35 -6.54 6.40
N GLU A 48 -14.80 -5.81 7.36
CA GLU A 48 -15.43 -4.63 7.97
C GLU A 48 -15.41 -3.39 7.07
N VAL A 49 -14.63 -3.43 5.99
CA VAL A 49 -14.58 -2.34 5.01
C VAL A 49 -15.75 -2.44 4.04
N GLN A 50 -16.39 -1.31 3.76
CA GLN A 50 -17.46 -1.24 2.76
C GLN A 50 -16.98 -1.79 1.40
N PRO A 51 -17.80 -2.58 0.69
CA PRO A 51 -17.37 -3.27 -0.54
C PRO A 51 -16.71 -2.37 -1.58
N GLU A 52 -17.17 -1.12 -1.71
CA GLU A 52 -16.65 -0.12 -2.65
C GLU A 52 -15.20 0.31 -2.38
N TYR A 53 -14.73 0.18 -1.14
CA TYR A 53 -13.38 0.58 -0.72
C TYR A 53 -12.43 -0.60 -0.48
N ARG A 54 -12.92 -1.85 -0.48
CA ARG A 54 -12.09 -3.04 -0.22
C ARG A 54 -10.90 -3.14 -1.17
N LEU A 55 -11.09 -2.85 -2.46
CA LEU A 55 -9.99 -2.87 -3.43
C LEU A 55 -8.93 -1.81 -3.15
N VAL A 56 -9.33 -0.63 -2.68
CA VAL A 56 -8.41 0.44 -2.29
C VAL A 56 -7.57 -0.02 -1.10
N VAL A 57 -8.24 -0.50 -0.05
CA VAL A 57 -7.56 -0.98 1.17
C VAL A 57 -6.64 -2.16 0.89
N ARG A 58 -7.06 -3.11 0.04
CA ARG A 58 -6.20 -4.21 -0.40
C ARG A 58 -4.97 -3.72 -1.16
N SER A 59 -5.12 -2.68 -1.99
CA SER A 59 -3.99 -2.10 -2.72
C SER A 59 -2.98 -1.44 -1.78
N LEU A 60 -3.46 -0.73 -0.74
CA LEU A 60 -2.60 -0.14 0.31
C LEU A 60 -1.88 -1.21 1.13
N TRP A 61 -2.60 -2.26 1.49
CA TRP A 61 -2.01 -3.38 2.23
C TRP A 61 -0.95 -4.09 1.37
N LEU A 62 -1.29 -4.42 0.13
CA LEU A 62 -0.40 -5.10 -0.79
C LEU A 62 0.86 -4.28 -1.10
N SER A 63 0.74 -2.96 -1.30
CA SER A 63 1.92 -2.11 -1.49
C SER A 63 2.84 -2.12 -0.26
N SER A 64 2.28 -2.25 0.94
CA SER A 64 3.06 -2.38 2.18
C SER A 64 3.81 -3.70 2.27
N ILE A 65 3.16 -4.80 1.89
CA ILE A 65 3.82 -6.11 1.80
C ILE A 65 4.91 -6.11 0.72
N LEU A 66 4.66 -5.47 -0.43
CA LEU A 66 5.62 -5.37 -1.51
C LEU A 66 6.85 -4.55 -1.12
N ILE A 67 6.71 -3.46 -0.37
CA ILE A 67 7.87 -2.71 0.16
C ILE A 67 8.70 -3.58 1.11
N PHE A 68 8.04 -4.36 1.98
CA PHE A 68 8.75 -5.28 2.86
C PHE A 68 9.52 -6.34 2.06
N ALA A 69 8.85 -7.00 1.11
CA ALA A 69 9.47 -7.98 0.22
C ALA A 69 10.63 -7.39 -0.58
N TYR A 70 10.45 -6.17 -1.11
CA TYR A 70 11.47 -5.42 -1.81
C TYR A 70 12.71 -5.19 -0.92
N THR A 71 12.53 -4.67 0.30
CA THR A 71 13.68 -4.40 1.19
C THR A 71 14.44 -5.66 1.59
N LEU A 72 13.76 -6.81 1.69
CA LEU A 72 14.43 -8.10 1.89
C LEU A 72 15.21 -8.55 0.65
N LEU A 73 14.60 -8.42 -0.53
CA LEU A 73 15.24 -8.75 -1.80
C LEU A 73 16.49 -7.88 -2.01
N ASN A 74 16.39 -6.59 -1.71
CA ASN A 74 17.50 -5.63 -1.81
C ASN A 74 18.67 -5.97 -0.88
N ILE A 75 18.41 -6.48 0.34
CA ILE A 75 19.48 -6.99 1.21
C ILE A 75 20.16 -8.20 0.56
N ILE A 76 19.38 -9.14 0.02
CA ILE A 76 19.92 -10.34 -0.63
C ILE A 76 20.76 -9.95 -1.84
N ASP A 77 20.24 -9.12 -2.74
CA ASP A 77 20.92 -8.72 -3.95
C ASP A 77 22.22 -7.97 -3.65
N ASN A 78 22.19 -6.95 -2.78
CA ASN A 78 23.41 -6.23 -2.40
C ASN A 78 24.42 -7.13 -1.68
N SER A 79 23.98 -8.15 -0.93
CA SER A 79 24.88 -9.14 -0.32
C SER A 79 25.56 -10.02 -1.36
N VAL A 80 24.82 -10.46 -2.38
CA VAL A 80 25.36 -11.25 -3.49
C VAL A 80 26.34 -10.40 -4.30
N GLN A 81 25.97 -9.17 -4.66
CA GLN A 81 26.83 -8.23 -5.38
C GLN A 81 28.14 -7.95 -4.62
N ALA A 82 28.09 -7.76 -3.30
CA ALA A 82 29.29 -7.61 -2.48
C ALA A 82 30.19 -8.85 -2.52
N GLY A 83 29.60 -10.05 -2.56
CA GLY A 83 30.34 -11.31 -2.75
C GLY A 83 31.09 -11.40 -4.09
N TYR A 84 30.63 -10.67 -5.10
CA TYR A 84 31.30 -10.53 -6.41
C TYR A 84 32.28 -9.35 -6.48
N GLY A 85 32.53 -8.64 -5.36
CA GLY A 85 33.53 -7.57 -5.27
C GLY A 85 32.98 -6.15 -5.46
N LEU A 86 31.66 -5.96 -5.53
CA LEU A 86 31.09 -4.62 -5.40
C LEU A 86 31.20 -4.09 -3.96
N ASP A 87 31.05 -2.78 -3.80
CA ASP A 87 31.21 -2.12 -2.51
C ASP A 87 30.20 -2.65 -1.47
N GLY A 88 30.73 -3.28 -0.42
CA GLY A 88 29.95 -3.86 0.67
C GLY A 88 29.18 -2.82 1.50
N ILE A 89 29.49 -1.52 1.39
CA ILE A 89 28.70 -0.47 2.05
C ILE A 89 27.22 -0.50 1.64
N ARG A 90 26.93 -1.02 0.44
CA ARG A 90 25.57 -1.15 -0.08
C ARG A 90 24.68 -2.03 0.80
N ILE A 91 25.25 -3.06 1.46
CA ILE A 91 24.52 -3.92 2.41
C ILE A 91 24.00 -3.09 3.59
N LEU A 92 24.82 -2.16 4.10
CA LEU A 92 24.44 -1.30 5.22
C LEU A 92 23.26 -0.40 4.82
N TYR A 93 23.28 0.17 3.62
CA TYR A 93 22.15 0.96 3.11
C TYR A 93 20.87 0.12 2.99
N SER A 94 20.95 -1.13 2.51
CA SER A 94 19.79 -2.02 2.46
C SER A 94 19.15 -2.26 3.83
N PHE A 95 19.96 -2.43 4.88
CA PHE A 95 19.44 -2.49 6.26
C PHE A 95 18.81 -1.17 6.70
N MET A 96 19.42 -0.02 6.37
CA MET A 96 18.83 1.28 6.67
C MET A 96 17.46 1.46 6.00
N PHE A 97 17.29 0.98 4.76
CA PHE A 97 16.01 1.05 4.05
C PHE A 97 14.97 0.08 4.62
N LEU A 98 15.37 -1.13 5.02
CA LEU A 98 14.49 -2.06 5.73
C LEU A 98 13.87 -1.39 6.97
N PHE A 99 14.67 -0.71 7.79
CA PHE A 99 14.18 -0.08 9.02
C PHE A 99 13.54 1.30 8.81
N SER A 100 13.78 1.98 7.68
CA SER A 100 13.20 3.30 7.41
C SER A 100 11.92 3.22 6.61
N PHE A 101 11.93 2.50 5.48
CA PHE A 101 10.80 2.48 4.55
C PHE A 101 9.63 1.64 5.06
N ASN A 102 9.88 0.54 5.76
CA ASN A 102 8.79 -0.29 6.27
C ASN A 102 7.91 0.42 7.30
N PRO A 103 8.45 1.10 8.33
CA PRO A 103 7.61 1.88 9.25
C PRO A 103 6.86 3.01 8.56
N ILE A 104 7.50 3.73 7.63
CA ILE A 104 6.85 4.80 6.87
C ILE A 104 5.70 4.25 6.03
N GLN A 105 5.94 3.17 5.28
CA GLN A 105 4.94 2.54 4.44
C GLN A 105 3.78 1.97 5.27
N PHE A 106 4.08 1.32 6.39
CA PHE A 106 3.08 0.82 7.33
C PHE A 106 2.23 1.94 7.93
N PHE A 107 2.85 3.06 8.31
CA PHE A 107 2.16 4.26 8.79
C PHE A 107 1.17 4.80 7.73
N ILE A 108 1.60 4.89 6.47
CA ILE A 108 0.78 5.39 5.36
C ILE A 108 -0.37 4.43 5.07
N PHE A 109 -0.11 3.12 5.05
CA PHE A 109 -1.16 2.11 4.92
C PHE A 109 -2.20 2.25 6.02
N TYR A 110 -1.79 2.33 7.28
CA TYR A 110 -2.72 2.43 8.39
C TYR A 110 -3.52 3.75 8.35
N ARG A 111 -2.86 4.87 8.02
CA ARG A 111 -3.52 6.17 7.82
C ARG A 111 -4.55 6.11 6.68
N GLY A 112 -4.19 5.52 5.54
CA GLY A 112 -5.08 5.37 4.40
C GLY A 112 -6.27 4.46 4.71
N TYR A 113 -6.03 3.32 5.37
CA TYR A 113 -7.06 2.41 5.83
C TYR A 113 -8.03 3.08 6.79
N LYS A 114 -7.53 3.64 7.90
CA LYS A 114 -8.37 4.31 8.91
C LYS A 114 -9.09 5.53 8.33
N GLY A 115 -8.45 6.23 7.39
CA GLY A 115 -9.03 7.40 6.75
C GLY A 115 -10.21 7.07 5.83
N VAL A 116 -10.10 5.98 5.07
CA VAL A 116 -11.18 5.47 4.21
C VAL A 116 -12.36 4.97 5.03
N VAL A 117 -12.07 4.40 6.20
CA VAL A 117 -13.03 3.61 6.96
C VAL A 117 -13.75 4.42 8.05
N SER A 118 -13.06 5.36 8.72
CA SER A 118 -13.61 6.07 9.88
C SER A 118 -13.42 7.58 9.84
N ASP A 119 -12.23 8.08 9.49
CA ASP A 119 -11.89 9.49 9.68
C ASP A 119 -11.26 10.12 8.42
N PRO A 120 -12.07 10.76 7.56
CA PRO A 120 -11.60 11.38 6.32
C PRO A 120 -10.47 12.41 6.51
N TYR A 121 -10.35 13.03 7.69
CA TYR A 121 -9.28 14.00 7.95
C TYR A 121 -7.87 13.37 7.85
N LEU A 122 -7.75 12.08 8.18
CA LEU A 122 -6.49 11.34 8.05
C LEU A 122 -6.04 11.22 6.59
N LEU A 123 -6.96 11.33 5.63
CA LEU A 123 -6.67 11.23 4.20
C LEU A 123 -5.90 12.42 3.65
N VAL A 124 -5.98 13.60 4.28
CA VAL A 124 -5.26 14.80 3.82
C VAL A 124 -3.75 14.57 3.88
N LEU A 125 -3.25 14.14 5.05
CA LEU A 125 -1.82 13.83 5.21
C LEU A 125 -1.41 12.62 4.35
N TYR A 126 -2.24 11.57 4.33
CA TYR A 126 -2.00 10.41 3.47
C TYR A 126 -1.80 10.82 2.01
N LYS A 127 -2.68 11.66 1.43
CA LYS A 127 -2.61 12.09 0.03
C LYS A 127 -1.24 12.72 -0.29
N TRP A 128 -0.79 13.67 0.52
CA TRP A 128 0.49 14.36 0.29
C TRP A 128 1.69 13.44 0.45
N VAL A 129 1.74 12.65 1.52
CA VAL A 129 2.86 11.74 1.77
C VAL A 129 2.92 10.66 0.69
N GLN A 130 1.76 10.14 0.25
CA GLN A 130 1.68 9.13 -0.79
C GLN A 130 2.17 9.66 -2.15
N ILE A 131 1.86 10.90 -2.51
CA ILE A 131 2.39 11.56 -3.73
C ILE A 131 3.91 11.61 -3.68
N ILE A 132 4.47 12.08 -2.56
CA ILE A 132 5.92 12.17 -2.38
C ILE A 132 6.56 10.79 -2.51
N LEU A 133 6.00 9.77 -1.85
CA LEU A 133 6.52 8.41 -1.96
C LEU A 133 6.44 7.84 -3.37
N ILE A 134 5.34 8.06 -4.10
CA ILE A 134 5.24 7.61 -5.49
C ILE A 134 6.36 8.21 -6.33
N LEU A 135 6.65 9.51 -6.17
CA LEU A 135 7.76 10.16 -6.85
C LEU A 135 9.10 9.55 -6.45
N CYS A 136 9.33 9.30 -5.15
CA CYS A 136 10.55 8.62 -4.67
C CYS A 136 10.70 7.22 -5.28
N TRP A 137 9.63 6.42 -5.34
CA TRP A 137 9.65 5.07 -5.92
C TRP A 137 9.94 5.08 -7.41
N ILE A 138 9.38 6.04 -8.15
CA ILE A 138 9.73 6.23 -9.57
C ILE A 138 11.22 6.57 -9.70
N THR A 139 11.71 7.51 -8.90
CA THR A 139 13.13 7.89 -8.94
C THR A 139 14.05 6.70 -8.64
N PHE A 140 13.81 5.95 -7.56
CA PHE A 140 14.62 4.78 -7.20
C PHE A 140 14.52 3.62 -8.20
N SER A 141 13.41 3.51 -8.94
CA SER A 141 13.32 2.52 -10.03
C SER A 141 14.21 2.87 -11.22
N ILE A 142 14.68 4.12 -11.36
CA ILE A 142 15.48 4.56 -12.51
C ILE A 142 16.97 4.58 -12.15
N ILE A 143 17.31 5.16 -11.00
CA ILE A 143 18.71 5.49 -10.66
C ILE A 143 19.44 4.36 -9.92
N ASP A 144 20.74 4.25 -10.18
CA ASP A 144 21.67 3.44 -9.39
C ASP A 144 22.30 4.30 -8.28
N ILE A 145 21.79 4.20 -7.05
CA ILE A 145 22.32 4.97 -5.93
C ILE A 145 22.04 4.30 -4.59
N LEU A 146 22.94 4.46 -3.60
CA LEU A 146 22.74 4.02 -2.21
C LEU A 146 22.32 2.54 -2.06
N GLY A 147 22.63 1.66 -3.02
CA GLY A 147 22.19 0.27 -2.99
C GLY A 147 20.89 -0.03 -3.73
N PHE A 148 20.22 0.98 -4.30
CA PHE A 148 19.26 0.79 -5.40
C PHE A 148 20.02 0.56 -6.69
N ASN A 149 19.65 -0.46 -7.46
CA ASN A 149 20.21 -0.69 -8.79
C ASN A 149 19.49 0.19 -9.83
N GLY A 150 18.16 0.16 -9.82
CA GLY A 150 17.34 0.81 -10.84
C GLY A 150 17.58 0.26 -12.25
N PHE A 151 16.74 0.70 -13.19
CA PHE A 151 16.83 0.29 -14.60
C PHE A 151 18.17 0.64 -15.25
N VAL A 152 18.85 1.70 -14.79
CA VAL A 152 20.14 2.13 -15.33
C VAL A 152 21.25 1.10 -15.08
N ALA A 153 21.24 0.41 -13.93
CA ALA A 153 22.26 -0.60 -13.61
C ALA A 153 22.02 -1.95 -14.29
N LEU A 154 20.81 -2.23 -14.80
CA LEU A 154 20.45 -3.55 -15.32
C LEU A 154 21.35 -3.99 -16.48
N SER A 155 21.69 -3.09 -17.41
CA SER A 155 22.53 -3.46 -18.57
C SER A 155 23.91 -3.95 -18.11
N PHE A 156 24.54 -3.22 -17.20
CA PHE A 156 25.80 -3.60 -16.58
C PHE A 156 25.68 -4.92 -15.81
N LEU A 157 24.64 -5.07 -14.99
CA LEU A 157 24.44 -6.29 -14.21
C LEU A 157 24.19 -7.51 -15.10
N PHE A 158 23.42 -7.39 -16.18
CA PHE A 158 23.21 -8.52 -17.09
C PHE A 158 24.48 -8.92 -17.87
N GLU A 159 25.35 -7.97 -18.17
CA GLU A 159 26.61 -8.23 -18.88
C GLU A 159 27.64 -8.93 -17.96
N PHE A 160 27.80 -8.45 -16.73
CA PHE A 160 28.90 -8.90 -15.85
C PHE A 160 28.46 -9.85 -14.73
N LEU A 161 27.22 -9.72 -14.24
CA LEU A 161 26.69 -10.43 -13.07
C LEU A 161 25.22 -10.85 -13.30
N PRO A 162 24.94 -11.74 -14.27
CA PRO A 162 23.60 -11.95 -14.79
C PRO A 162 22.58 -12.38 -13.74
N PHE A 163 23.01 -13.11 -12.71
CA PHE A 163 22.15 -13.47 -11.59
C PHE A 163 21.70 -12.23 -10.79
N CYS A 164 22.61 -11.30 -10.47
CA CYS A 164 22.27 -10.02 -9.84
C CYS A 164 21.38 -9.18 -10.77
N GLY A 165 21.61 -9.23 -12.09
CA GLY A 165 20.73 -8.57 -13.07
C GLY A 165 19.28 -9.06 -13.00
N VAL A 166 19.06 -10.36 -12.79
CA VAL A 166 17.72 -10.93 -12.58
C VAL A 166 17.10 -10.44 -11.26
N LEU A 167 17.87 -10.41 -10.16
CA LEU A 167 17.38 -9.92 -8.87
C LEU A 167 17.01 -8.43 -8.93
N ALA A 168 17.88 -7.60 -9.51
CA ALA A 168 17.63 -6.19 -9.74
C ALA A 168 16.41 -5.95 -10.64
N LEU A 169 16.19 -6.78 -11.66
CA LEU A 169 14.97 -6.69 -12.49
C LEU A 169 13.71 -6.99 -11.68
N PHE A 170 13.73 -7.98 -10.79
CA PHE A 170 12.60 -8.24 -9.88
C PHE A 170 12.36 -7.07 -8.93
N GLU A 171 13.41 -6.47 -8.38
CA GLU A 171 13.34 -5.25 -7.58
C GLU A 171 12.63 -4.12 -8.31
N ASP A 172 13.02 -3.84 -9.56
CA ASP A 172 12.41 -2.78 -10.37
C ASP A 172 10.94 -3.06 -10.70
N ILE A 173 10.60 -4.31 -11.01
CA ILE A 173 9.20 -4.74 -11.23
C ILE A 173 8.38 -4.50 -9.96
N ILE A 174 8.91 -4.83 -8.78
CA ILE A 174 8.22 -4.58 -7.51
C ILE A 174 7.98 -3.08 -7.31
N PHE A 175 8.96 -2.22 -7.60
CA PHE A 175 8.76 -0.77 -7.53
C PHE A 175 7.66 -0.29 -8.47
N LEU A 176 7.63 -0.76 -9.72
CA LEU A 176 6.58 -0.40 -10.67
C LEU A 176 5.19 -0.84 -10.19
N LEU A 177 5.09 -2.04 -9.60
CA LEU A 177 3.84 -2.53 -8.99
C LEU A 177 3.42 -1.66 -7.81
N ILE A 178 4.35 -1.26 -6.94
CA ILE A 178 4.07 -0.37 -5.82
C ILE A 178 3.57 0.98 -6.32
N VAL A 179 4.23 1.56 -7.32
CA VAL A 179 3.82 2.83 -7.96
C VAL A 179 2.40 2.71 -8.52
N PHE A 180 2.11 1.63 -9.24
CA PHE A 180 0.79 1.38 -9.81
C PHE A 180 -0.29 1.24 -8.72
N LEU A 181 -0.07 0.38 -7.73
CA LEU A 181 -1.03 0.14 -6.64
C LEU A 181 -1.26 1.40 -5.80
N SER A 182 -0.19 2.13 -5.50
CA SER A 182 -0.24 3.37 -4.73
C SER A 182 -0.95 4.48 -5.50
N GLY A 183 -0.64 4.63 -6.79
CA GLY A 183 -1.32 5.58 -7.68
C GLY A 183 -2.80 5.25 -7.85
N PHE A 184 -3.14 3.97 -8.02
CA PHE A 184 -4.52 3.51 -8.06
C PHE A 184 -5.27 3.82 -6.76
N ALA A 185 -4.69 3.49 -5.60
CA ALA A 185 -5.31 3.76 -4.30
C ALA A 185 -5.50 5.27 -4.08
N LEU A 186 -4.47 6.08 -4.39
CA LEU A 186 -4.54 7.53 -4.30
C LEU A 186 -5.63 8.12 -5.22
N PHE A 187 -5.69 7.69 -6.48
CA PHE A 187 -6.71 8.12 -7.42
C PHE A 187 -8.13 7.78 -6.94
N ARG A 188 -8.34 6.58 -6.42
CA ARG A 188 -9.63 6.17 -5.87
C ARG A 188 -10.00 6.98 -4.63
N ILE A 189 -9.07 7.20 -3.72
CA ILE A 189 -9.25 8.01 -2.49
C ILE A 189 -9.58 9.47 -2.82
N TRP A 190 -8.98 10.03 -3.87
CA TRP A 190 -9.25 11.39 -4.29
C TRP A 190 -10.69 11.59 -4.80
N ASN A 191 -11.29 10.53 -5.33
CA ASN A 191 -12.64 10.55 -5.88
C ASN A 191 -13.73 10.14 -4.87
N ILE A 192 -13.37 9.85 -3.62
CA ILE A 192 -14.34 9.64 -2.55
C ILE A 192 -14.96 10.99 -2.24
N LYS A 193 -16.27 11.13 -2.45
CA LYS A 193 -17.01 12.35 -2.08
C LYS A 193 -17.02 12.46 -0.56
N GLU A 194 -16.47 13.55 -0.05
CA GLU A 194 -16.60 13.95 1.36
C GLU A 194 -18.07 14.27 1.71
#